data_AF-A0A8T1TS43-F1
#
_entry.id   AF-A0A8T1TS43-F1
#
_cell.length_a   1.000
_cell.length_b   1.000
_cell.length_c   1.000
_cell.angle_alpha   90.00
_cell.angle_beta   90.00
_cell.angle_gamma   90.00
#
_symmetry.space_group_name_H-M   'P 1'
#
loop_
_entity.id
_entity.type
_entity.pdbx_description
1 polymer ?
#
loop_
_entity_poly.entity_id
_entity_poly.type
_entity_poly.pdbx_seq_one_letter_code
_entity_poly.pdbx_strand_id
1 'polypeptide(L)'
;MPSTTFLEEEDKMLVQIASKYLEQGSKRIAWKDVARKMKRWKRSLEELARRINSLKRKILPSGVSALIAAIPHVGVIQPADVFMDIDSGVGNVILQFALTTPVRACVGIEVRDQFVDRCHVLLG
;
A
#
# COMPACT_ATOMS: atom_id res chain seq x y z
N MET A 1 -18.93 -4.32 7.43
CA MET A 1 -17.55 -4.75 7.72
C MET A 1 -17.44 -5.04 9.22
N PRO A 2 -16.74 -6.09 9.69
CA PRO A 2 -16.51 -6.19 11.12
C PRO A 2 -15.64 -4.98 11.52
N SER A 3 -16.13 -4.19 12.46
CA SER A 3 -15.39 -3.12 13.10
C SER A 3 -14.11 -3.71 13.69
N THR A 4 -12.96 -3.24 13.21
CA THR A 4 -11.68 -3.58 13.84
C THR A 4 -11.48 -2.64 15.01
N THR A 5 -10.97 -3.16 16.13
CA THR A 5 -10.62 -2.34 17.29
C THR A 5 -9.26 -1.65 17.14
N PHE A 6 -8.57 -1.86 16.01
CA PHE A 6 -7.30 -1.20 15.68
C PHE A 6 -7.54 0.26 15.28
N LEU A 7 -6.77 1.16 15.88
CA LEU A 7 -6.77 2.58 15.54
C LEU A 7 -5.91 2.81 14.29
N GLU A 8 -6.17 3.91 13.58
CA GLU A 8 -5.39 4.26 12.38
C GLU A 8 -3.90 4.47 12.69
N GLU A 9 -3.60 5.18 13.77
CA GLU A 9 -2.24 5.37 14.31
C GLU A 9 -1.53 4.03 14.59
N GLU A 10 -2.30 3.07 15.09
CA GLU A 10 -1.81 1.73 15.42
C GLU A 10 -1.50 0.93 14.16
N ASP A 11 -2.36 1.01 13.14
CA ASP A 11 -2.15 0.40 11.84
C ASP A 11 -0.91 0.99 11.14
N LYS A 12 -0.74 2.32 11.16
CA LYS A 12 0.43 3.00 10.59
C LYS A 12 1.72 2.50 11.25
N MET A 13 1.75 2.44 12.58
CA MET A 13 2.93 1.97 13.30
C MET A 13 3.21 0.48 13.06
N LEU A 14 2.17 -0.36 13.00
CA LEU A 14 2.29 -1.78 12.68
C LEU A 14 2.89 -2.01 11.29
N VAL A 15 2.41 -1.26 10.28
CA VAL A 15 2.92 -1.34 8.90
C VAL A 15 4.37 -0.86 8.82
N GLN A 16 4.70 0.26 9.44
CA GLN A 16 6.07 0.78 9.44
C GLN A 16 7.07 -0.19 10.09
N ILE A 17 6.73 -0.74 11.26
CA ILE A 17 7.61 -1.70 11.95
C ILE A 17 7.76 -2.98 11.13
N ALA A 18 6.67 -3.51 10.56
CA ALA A 18 6.70 -4.72 9.75
C ALA A 18 7.48 -4.53 8.43
N SER A 19 7.39 -3.34 7.82
CA SER A 19 8.08 -3.02 6.56
C SER A 19 9.60 -2.98 6.73
N LYS A 20 10.10 -2.49 7.88
CA LYS A 20 11.53 -2.53 8.19
C LYS A 20 12.13 -3.93 8.19
N TYR A 21 11.37 -4.96 8.58
CA TYR A 21 11.84 -6.35 8.49
C TYR A 21 11.96 -6.80 7.02
N LEU A 22 11.05 -6.35 6.14
CA LEU A 22 11.11 -6.66 4.71
C LEU A 22 12.29 -5.95 4.04
N GLU A 23 12.51 -4.68 4.35
CA GLU A 23 13.65 -3.88 3.86
C GLU A 23 15.00 -4.47 4.28
N GLN A 24 15.07 -5.07 5.47
CA GLN A 24 16.26 -5.75 5.97
C GLN A 24 16.44 -7.18 5.40
N GLY A 25 15.67 -7.56 4.39
CA GLY A 25 15.73 -8.89 3.77
C GLY A 25 15.23 -10.03 4.67
N SER A 26 14.58 -9.71 5.79
CA SER A 26 14.10 -10.74 6.73
C SER A 26 12.84 -11.42 6.20
N LYS A 27 12.94 -12.73 5.95
CA LYS A 27 11.80 -13.57 5.53
C LYS A 27 10.75 -13.78 6.63
N ARG A 28 11.04 -13.40 7.88
CA ARG A 28 10.16 -13.61 9.04
C ARG A 28 10.09 -12.35 9.91
N ILE A 29 8.88 -12.01 10.35
CA ILE A 29 8.65 -10.92 11.30
C ILE A 29 8.79 -11.46 12.72
N ALA A 30 9.68 -10.86 13.52
CA ALA A 30 9.80 -11.17 14.93
C ALA A 30 8.66 -10.50 15.72
N TRP A 31 7.50 -11.16 15.80
CA TRP A 31 6.29 -10.60 16.42
C TRP A 31 6.50 -10.12 17.87
N LYS A 32 7.38 -10.78 18.63
CA LYS A 32 7.72 -10.36 19.99
C LYS A 32 8.32 -8.96 20.02
N ASP A 33 9.13 -8.61 19.03
CA ASP A 33 9.74 -7.28 18.93
C ASP A 33 8.76 -6.24 18.43
N VAL A 34 7.86 -6.61 17.51
CA VAL A 34 6.75 -5.75 17.09
C VAL A 34 5.85 -5.41 18.27
N ALA A 35 5.43 -6.40 19.06
CA ALA A 35 4.62 -6.19 20.26
C ALA A 35 5.34 -5.34 21.30
N ARG A 36 6.66 -5.53 21.47
CA ARG A 36 7.48 -4.70 22.36
C ARG A 36 7.48 -3.23 21.93
N LYS A 37 7.62 -2.96 20.63
CA LYS A 37 7.58 -1.61 20.06
C LYS A 37 6.18 -0.99 20.10
N MET A 38 5.13 -1.82 20.06
CA MET A 38 3.72 -1.41 20.14
C MET A 38 3.11 -1.58 21.55
N LYS A 39 3.94 -1.64 22.60
CA LYS A 39 3.49 -1.96 23.98
C LYS A 39 2.36 -1.05 24.49
N ARG A 40 2.30 0.20 24.02
CA ARG A 40 1.24 1.17 24.36
C ARG A 40 -0.18 0.62 24.10
N TRP A 41 -0.37 -0.13 23.01
CA TRP A 41 -1.68 -0.63 22.60
C TRP A 41 -2.00 -2.03 23.12
N LYS A 42 -1.06 -2.68 23.83
CA LYS A 42 -1.25 -3.96 24.53
C LYS A 42 -1.84 -5.08 23.65
N ARG A 43 -1.51 -5.11 22.35
CA ARG A 43 -1.94 -6.17 21.43
C ARG A 43 -1.18 -7.46 21.64
N SER A 44 -1.87 -8.58 21.43
CA SER A 44 -1.25 -9.88 21.35
C SER A 44 -0.50 -10.08 20.02
N LEU A 45 0.47 -10.99 20.02
CA LEU A 45 1.23 -11.36 18.83
C LEU A 45 0.32 -11.80 17.67
N GLU A 46 -0.75 -12.52 18.01
CA GLU A 46 -1.73 -13.07 17.06
C GLU A 46 -2.64 -11.98 16.49
N GLU A 47 -3.00 -10.98 17.29
CA GLU A 47 -3.75 -9.81 16.82
C GLU A 47 -2.94 -9.00 15.82
N LEU A 48 -1.67 -8.74 16.12
CA LEU A 48 -0.76 -8.02 15.23
C LEU A 48 -0.53 -8.79 13.91
N ALA A 49 -0.32 -10.11 13.99
CA ALA A 49 -0.15 -10.96 12.82
C ALA A 49 -1.42 -11.03 11.96
N ARG A 50 -2.60 -11.21 12.58
CA ARG A 50 -3.89 -11.18 11.85
C ARG A 50 -4.13 -9.81 11.22
N ARG A 51 -3.81 -8.73 11.95
CA ARG A 51 -4.01 -7.38 11.45
C ARG A 51 -3.12 -7.07 10.26
N ILE A 52 -1.82 -7.37 10.31
CA ILE A 52 -0.94 -7.16 9.15
C ILE A 52 -1.43 -7.96 7.94
N ASN A 53 -1.92 -9.19 8.14
CA ASN A 53 -2.41 -10.03 7.05
C ASN A 53 -3.72 -9.51 6.47
N SER A 54 -4.54 -8.83 7.27
CA SER A 54 -5.72 -8.11 6.81
C SER A 54 -5.37 -6.80 6.10
N LEU A 55 -4.35 -6.08 6.55
CA LEU A 55 -3.88 -4.83 5.93
C LEU A 55 -3.13 -5.08 4.60
N LYS A 56 -2.34 -6.16 4.50
CA LYS A 56 -1.73 -6.60 3.24
C LYS A 56 -2.77 -6.88 2.15
N ARG A 57 -3.97 -7.30 2.55
CA ARG A 57 -5.11 -7.55 1.65
C ARG A 57 -5.88 -6.27 1.28
N LYS A 58 -5.47 -5.07 1.73
CA LYS A 58 -6.25 -3.82 1.62
C LYS A 58 -5.83 -2.83 0.54
N ILE A 59 -4.99 -3.21 -0.43
CA ILE A 59 -5.14 -2.64 -1.77
C ILE A 59 -5.89 -3.68 -2.59
N LEU A 60 -7.20 -3.77 -2.33
CA LEU A 60 -8.10 -4.46 -3.23
C LEU A 60 -8.25 -3.60 -4.49
N PRO A 61 -8.41 -4.19 -5.67
CA PRO A 61 -8.76 -3.46 -6.90
C PRO A 61 -9.94 -2.49 -6.70
N SER A 62 -10.85 -2.80 -5.78
CA SER A 62 -11.98 -1.94 -5.40
C SER A 62 -11.59 -0.63 -4.71
N GLY A 63 -10.48 -0.59 -3.96
CA GLY A 63 -9.97 0.65 -3.36
C GLY A 63 -9.38 1.60 -4.40
N VAL A 64 -8.75 1.04 -5.43
CA VAL A 64 -8.25 1.78 -6.60
C VAL A 64 -9.42 2.26 -7.47
N SER A 65 -10.44 1.42 -7.69
CA SER A 65 -11.67 1.83 -8.39
C SER A 65 -12.39 2.96 -7.65
N ALA A 66 -12.44 2.93 -6.32
CA ALA A 66 -13.03 4.00 -5.52
C ALA A 66 -12.22 5.31 -5.61
N LEU A 67 -10.89 5.23 -5.64
CA LEU A 67 -10.03 6.38 -5.87
C LEU A 67 -10.29 6.98 -7.26
N ILE A 68 -10.30 6.16 -8.31
CA ILE A 68 -10.60 6.61 -9.69
C ILE A 68 -12.00 7.24 -9.78
N ALA A 69 -13.00 6.63 -9.15
CA ALA A 69 -14.37 7.14 -9.14
C ALA A 69 -14.52 8.47 -8.36
N ALA A 70 -13.60 8.78 -7.44
CA ALA A 70 -13.60 10.03 -6.70
C ALA A 70 -12.92 11.18 -7.44
N ILE A 71 -12.07 10.90 -8.43
CA ILE A 71 -11.32 11.94 -9.17
C ILE A 71 -12.22 12.93 -9.91
N PRO A 72 -13.35 12.55 -10.54
CA PRO A 72 -14.28 13.51 -11.14
C PRO A 72 -14.77 14.61 -10.17
N HIS A 73 -14.71 14.38 -8.85
CA HIS A 73 -15.07 15.38 -7.84
C HIS A 73 -13.94 16.35 -7.47
N VAL A 74 -12.70 16.05 -7.87
CA VAL A 74 -11.50 16.87 -7.66
C VAL A 74 -11.11 17.63 -8.95
N GLY A 75 -11.43 17.04 -10.11
CA GLY A 75 -11.20 17.60 -11.45
C GLY A 75 -11.34 16.52 -12.52
N VAL A 76 -11.56 16.91 -13.78
CA VAL A 76 -11.62 15.94 -14.88
C VAL A 76 -10.19 15.52 -15.25
N ILE A 77 -9.90 14.21 -15.20
CA ILE A 77 -8.65 13.66 -15.72
C ILE A 77 -8.59 13.89 -17.22
N GLN A 78 -7.54 14.56 -17.67
CA GLN A 78 -7.33 14.91 -19.06
C GLN A 78 -6.26 13.98 -19.68
N PRO A 79 -6.30 13.80 -21.00
CA PRO A 79 -5.29 13.01 -21.70
C PRO A 79 -3.86 13.53 -21.57
N ALA A 80 -3.67 14.81 -21.21
CA ALA A 80 -2.36 15.40 -21.01
C ALA A 80 -1.75 15.08 -19.62
N ASP A 81 -2.58 14.63 -18.68
CA ASP A 81 -2.19 14.44 -17.28
C ASP A 81 -1.20 13.29 -17.11
N VAL A 82 -0.39 13.38 -16.05
CA VAL A 82 0.51 12.32 -15.59
C VAL A 82 0.09 11.91 -14.19
N PHE A 83 -0.13 10.61 -14.00
CA PHE A 83 -0.38 10.05 -12.68
C PHE A 83 0.95 9.64 -12.03
N MET A 84 1.17 9.98 -10.77
CA MET A 84 2.38 9.61 -10.02
C MET A 84 2.00 8.88 -8.73
N ASP A 85 2.53 7.68 -8.55
CA ASP A 85 2.34 6.85 -7.35
C ASP A 85 3.66 6.70 -6.60
N ILE A 86 3.69 7.13 -5.35
CA ILE A 86 4.84 7.05 -4.47
C ILE A 86 4.63 5.84 -3.56
N ASP A 87 5.65 4.99 -3.45
CA ASP A 87 5.56 3.65 -2.84
C ASP A 87 4.69 2.69 -3.65
N SER A 88 4.85 2.72 -4.99
CA SER A 88 4.01 1.99 -5.94
C SER A 88 4.03 0.47 -5.75
N GLY A 89 5.03 -0.08 -5.04
CA GLY A 89 5.18 -1.51 -4.80
C GLY A 89 5.24 -2.26 -6.12
N VAL A 90 4.38 -3.27 -6.26
CA VAL A 90 4.29 -4.08 -7.49
C VAL A 90 3.59 -3.38 -8.65
N GLY A 91 3.06 -2.16 -8.47
CA GLY A 91 2.48 -1.35 -9.56
C GLY A 91 1.01 -1.65 -9.91
N ASN A 92 0.27 -2.36 -9.06
CA ASN A 92 -1.15 -2.69 -9.33
C ASN A 92 -2.03 -1.43 -9.48
N VAL A 93 -1.77 -0.40 -8.68
CA VAL A 93 -2.51 0.87 -8.72
C VAL A 93 -2.25 1.59 -10.04
N ILE A 94 -0.97 1.75 -10.40
CA ILE A 94 -0.53 2.32 -11.67
C ILE A 94 -1.12 1.58 -12.87
N LEU A 95 -1.07 0.25 -12.89
CA LEU A 95 -1.59 -0.54 -14.00
C LEU A 95 -3.10 -0.31 -14.17
N GLN A 96 -3.85 -0.37 -13.08
CA GLN A 96 -5.29 -0.12 -13.13
C GLN A 96 -5.60 1.32 -13.56
N PHE A 97 -4.84 2.30 -13.07
CA PHE A 97 -5.01 3.71 -13.44
C PHE A 97 -4.74 3.95 -14.92
N ALA A 98 -3.64 3.41 -15.46
CA ALA A 98 -3.30 3.51 -16.88
C ALA A 98 -4.36 2.86 -17.78
N LEU A 99 -4.96 1.74 -17.36
CA LEU A 99 -5.97 1.03 -18.16
C LEU A 99 -7.37 1.65 -18.11
N THR A 100 -7.68 2.44 -17.09
CA THR A 100 -9.05 2.92 -16.82
C THR A 100 -9.21 4.43 -16.91
N THR A 101 -8.12 5.16 -17.20
CA THR A 101 -8.12 6.62 -17.31
C THR A 101 -7.38 7.04 -18.58
N PRO A 102 -7.62 8.26 -19.11
CA PRO A 102 -7.00 8.68 -20.36
C PRO A 102 -5.58 9.25 -20.20
N VAL A 103 -4.97 9.18 -19.00
CA VAL A 103 -3.69 9.87 -18.74
C VAL A 103 -2.58 9.49 -19.71
N ARG A 104 -1.72 10.46 -20.03
CA ARG A 104 -0.58 10.28 -20.92
C ARG A 104 0.43 9.27 -20.41
N ALA A 105 0.63 9.27 -19.10
CA ALA A 105 1.61 8.41 -18.46
C ALA A 105 1.26 8.16 -16.99
N CYS A 106 1.71 7.02 -16.49
CA CYS A 106 1.77 6.74 -15.07
C CYS A 106 3.23 6.53 -14.66
N VAL A 107 3.64 7.13 -13.54
CA VAL A 107 5.00 7.05 -12.99
C VAL A 107 4.94 6.43 -11.61
N GLY A 108 5.66 5.33 -11.42
CA GLY A 108 5.83 4.67 -10.12
C GLY A 108 7.18 4.95 -9.53
N ILE A 109 7.20 5.39 -8.28
CA ILE A 109 8.42 5.55 -7.50
C ILE A 109 8.40 4.49 -6.39
N GLU A 110 9.40 3.62 -6.38
CA GLU A 110 9.55 2.58 -5.37
C GLU A 110 11.01 2.49 -4.95
N VAL A 111 11.24 2.55 -3.63
CA VAL A 111 12.58 2.59 -3.03
C VAL A 111 13.09 1.18 -2.72
N ARG A 112 12.20 0.18 -2.62
CA ARG A 112 12.55 -1.20 -2.33
C ARG A 112 12.95 -1.94 -3.61
N ASP A 113 14.24 -2.25 -3.73
CA ASP A 113 14.85 -2.92 -4.89
C ASP A 113 14.09 -4.15 -5.38
N GLN A 114 13.54 -4.97 -4.48
CA GLN A 114 12.78 -6.19 -4.82
C GLN A 114 11.53 -5.95 -5.70
N PHE A 115 11.11 -4.70 -5.87
CA PHE A 115 9.99 -4.30 -6.72
C PHE A 115 10.41 -3.49 -7.94
N VAL A 116 11.62 -2.93 -7.97
CA VAL A 116 12.13 -2.11 -9.08
C VAL A 116 12.32 -2.95 -10.35
N ASP A 117 12.78 -4.20 -10.23
CA ASP A 117 12.99 -5.12 -11.35
C ASP A 117 11.68 -5.62 -12.01
N ARG A 118 10.51 -5.23 -11.50
CA ARG A 118 9.20 -5.70 -11.98
C ARG A 118 8.38 -4.61 -12.69
N CYS A 119 8.83 -3.36 -12.64
CA CYS A 119 8.11 -2.23 -13.22
C CYS A 119 8.75 -1.80 -14.55
N HIS A 120 8.27 -2.37 -15.65
CA HIS A 120 8.50 -1.80 -16.97
C HIS A 120 7.57 -0.59 -17.16
N VAL A 121 8.12 0.50 -17.67
CA VAL A 121 7.35 1.70 -18.05
C VAL A 121 6.20 1.26 -18.96
N LEU A 122 4.96 1.48 -18.53
CA LEU A 122 3.77 1.33 -19.38
C LEU A 122 3.58 2.66 -20.10
N LEU A 123 4.15 2.76 -21.30
CA LEU A 123 3.84 3.85 -22.22
C LEU A 123 2.55 3.49 -22.96
N GLY A 124 1.56 4.37 -22.88
CA GLY A 124 0.38 4.37 -23.74
C GLY A 124 0.68 5.03 -25.07
#